data_AF-A0A286IBI4-F1
#
_entry.id   AF-A0A286IBI4-F1
#
_cell.length_a   1.000
_cell.length_b   1.000
_cell.length_c   1.000
_cell.angle_alpha   90.00
_cell.angle_beta   90.00
_cell.angle_gamma   90.00
#
_symmetry.space_group_name_H-M   'P 1'
#
loop_
_entity.id
_entity.type
_entity.pdbx_description
1 polymer ?
#
loop_
_entity_poly.entity_id
_entity_poly.type
_entity_poly.pdbx_seq_one_letter_code
_entity_poly.pdbx_strand_id
1 'polypeptide(L)'
;MTRRYTLFIYNTSGKEQDWTVFSEGVINQESKVGDIRKSFTLMLSGDVSIQFGVDHTVYLKADYLYDTDSWTYKTDTPKDISFSTGPNAITVSSDFKPDD
;
A
#
# COMPACT_ATOMS: atom_id res chain seq x y z
N MET A 1 -19.27 -2.61 12.18
CA MET A 1 -19.62 -1.93 10.92
C MET A 1 -18.39 -1.95 10.04
N THR A 2 -18.47 -2.44 8.81
CA THR A 2 -17.31 -2.44 7.91
C THR A 2 -16.87 -0.99 7.62
N ARG A 3 -15.59 -0.69 7.81
CA ARG A 3 -15.00 0.62 7.51
C ARG A 3 -14.47 0.62 6.08
N ARG A 4 -14.66 1.75 5.39
CA ARG A 4 -14.29 1.90 3.99
C ARG A 4 -13.14 2.88 3.86
N TYR A 5 -12.03 2.41 3.29
CA TYR A 5 -10.90 3.25 2.94
C TYR A 5 -10.67 3.23 1.42
N THR A 6 -10.11 4.32 0.90
CA THR A 6 -9.54 4.32 -0.45
C THR A 6 -8.03 4.20 -0.34
N LEU A 7 -7.48 3.11 -0.87
CA LEU A 7 -6.04 2.92 -1.03
C LEU A 7 -5.61 3.57 -2.34
N PHE A 8 -4.57 4.39 -2.29
CA PHE A 8 -3.92 4.96 -3.45
C PHE A 8 -2.49 4.45 -3.52
N ILE A 9 -2.11 3.97 -4.71
CA ILE A 9 -0.75 3.56 -5.01
C ILE A 9 -0.20 4.51 -6.05
N TYR A 10 0.96 5.09 -5.74
CA TYR A 10 1.61 6.08 -6.56
C TYR A 10 3.06 5.69 -6.83
N ASN A 11 3.45 5.75 -8.09
CA ASN A 11 4.83 5.56 -8.50
C ASN A 11 5.40 6.93 -8.87
N THR A 12 6.43 7.35 -8.15
CA THR A 12 7.14 8.61 -8.35
C THR A 12 8.52 8.42 -8.99
N SER A 13 8.92 7.18 -9.26
CA SER A 13 10.24 6.86 -9.83
C SER A 13 10.42 7.32 -11.29
N GLY A 14 9.32 7.51 -12.03
CA GLY A 14 9.34 7.84 -13.47
C GLY A 14 9.65 6.64 -14.38
N LYS A 15 9.61 5.41 -13.86
CA LYS A 15 9.75 4.14 -14.60
C LYS A 15 8.52 3.28 -14.32
N GLU A 16 8.23 2.28 -15.15
CA GLU A 16 7.20 1.28 -14.79
C GLU A 16 7.64 0.46 -13.58
N GLN A 17 6.74 0.28 -12.60
CA GLN A 17 6.94 -0.58 -11.43
C GLN A 17 5.81 -1.59 -11.35
N ASP A 18 6.14 -2.84 -11.02
CA ASP A 18 5.14 -3.87 -10.75
C ASP A 18 4.84 -3.90 -9.25
N TRP A 19 3.63 -3.47 -8.89
CA TRP A 19 3.19 -3.45 -7.51
C TRP A 19 2.39 -4.70 -7.17
N THR A 20 2.73 -5.29 -6.04
CA THR A 20 1.96 -6.39 -5.47
C THR A 20 1.42 -6.00 -4.11
N VAL A 21 0.10 -6.05 -3.95
CA VAL A 21 -0.58 -5.74 -2.70
C VAL A 21 -1.16 -7.03 -2.13
N PHE A 22 -0.69 -7.42 -0.96
CA PHE A 22 -1.15 -8.61 -0.27
C PHE A 22 -1.90 -8.26 1.01
N SER A 23 -3.16 -8.68 1.09
CA SER A 23 -3.95 -8.70 2.32
C SER A 23 -5.07 -9.73 2.19
N GLU A 24 -5.01 -10.78 3.00
CA GLU A 24 -6.02 -11.84 2.97
C GLU A 24 -7.40 -11.27 3.31
N GLY A 25 -8.39 -11.55 2.44
CA GLY A 25 -9.77 -11.11 2.62
C GLY A 25 -10.04 -9.63 2.35
N VAL A 26 -9.03 -8.84 1.97
CA VAL A 26 -9.17 -7.38 1.78
C VAL A 26 -8.79 -6.98 0.36
N ILE A 27 -7.53 -7.21 -0.05
CA ILE A 27 -6.98 -6.97 -1.38
C ILE A 27 -5.89 -8.00 -1.62
N ASN A 28 -6.08 -8.89 -2.59
CA ASN A 28 -5.01 -9.73 -3.12
C ASN A 28 -4.87 -9.41 -4.62
N GLN A 29 -4.01 -8.46 -4.95
CA GLN A 29 -3.93 -7.93 -6.31
C GLN A 29 -2.51 -7.53 -6.70
N GLU A 30 -2.12 -7.99 -7.89
CA GLU A 30 -0.96 -7.50 -8.63
C GLU A 30 -1.40 -6.43 -9.64
N SER A 31 -0.61 -5.39 -9.78
CA SER A 31 -0.89 -4.29 -10.71
C SER A 31 0.38 -3.59 -11.13
N LYS A 32 0.56 -3.42 -12.44
CA LYS A 32 1.59 -2.53 -12.96
C LYS A 32 1.17 -1.07 -12.75
N VAL A 33 1.98 -0.33 -12.01
CA VAL A 33 1.83 1.10 -11.76
C VAL A 33 2.96 1.78 -12.52
N GLY A 34 2.69 2.20 -13.77
CA GLY A 34 3.57 3.13 -14.49
C GLY A 34 3.52 4.53 -13.85
N ASP A 35 3.64 5.59 -14.65
CA ASP A 35 3.50 6.99 -14.16
C ASP A 35 2.05 7.36 -13.74
N ILE A 36 1.17 6.37 -13.59
CA ILE A 36 -0.26 6.55 -13.36
C ILE A 36 -0.62 6.03 -11.97
N ARG A 37 -1.21 6.90 -11.14
CA ARG A 37 -1.79 6.54 -9.84
C ARG A 37 -2.89 5.48 -10.01
N LYS A 38 -2.84 4.43 -9.18
CA LYS A 38 -3.91 3.43 -9.03
C LYS A 38 -4.68 3.63 -7.73
N SER A 39 -5.94 3.23 -7.70
CA SER A 39 -6.76 3.27 -6.50
C SER A 39 -7.57 2.00 -6.31
N PHE A 40 -7.76 1.62 -5.05
CA PHE A 40 -8.51 0.44 -4.63
C PHE A 40 -9.43 0.79 -3.47
N THR A 41 -10.57 0.11 -3.38
CA THR A 41 -11.46 0.22 -2.21
C THR A 41 -11.12 -0.87 -1.22
N LEU A 42 -10.82 -0.47 0.01
CA LEU A 42 -10.60 -1.34 1.16
C LEU A 42 -11.87 -1.43 1.99
N MET A 43 -12.29 -2.65 2.31
CA MET A 43 -13.42 -2.93 3.18
C MET A 43 -12.90 -3.69 4.41
N LEU A 44 -12.83 -3.01 5.56
CA LEU A 44 -12.18 -3.50 6.77
C LEU A 44 -13.24 -3.86 7.81
N SER A 45 -13.32 -5.13 8.18
CA SER A 45 -14.25 -5.64 9.19
C SER A 45 -13.58 -6.07 10.50
N GLY A 46 -12.26 -5.91 10.60
CA GLY A 46 -11.45 -6.25 11.77
C GLY A 46 -10.01 -5.79 11.58
N ASP A 47 -9.10 -6.27 12.42
CA ASP A 47 -7.67 -6.02 12.29
C ASP A 47 -7.15 -6.64 10.99
N VAL A 48 -6.33 -5.89 10.27
CA VAL A 48 -5.87 -6.25 8.92
C VAL A 48 -4.41 -5.92 8.77
N SER A 49 -3.66 -6.80 8.11
CA SER A 49 -2.30 -6.55 7.67
C SER A 49 -2.26 -6.45 6.15
N ILE A 50 -1.71 -5.35 5.63
CA ILE A 50 -1.52 -5.12 4.20
C ILE A 50 -0.02 -4.98 3.92
N GLN A 51 0.47 -5.79 2.99
CA GLN A 51 1.84 -5.74 2.51
C GLN A 51 1.87 -5.13 1.12
N PHE A 52 2.85 -4.27 0.89
CA PHE A 52 3.09 -3.61 -0.38
C PHE A 52 4.48 -4.01 -0.85
N GLY A 53 4.50 -4.71 -1.99
CA GLY A 53 5.70 -5.03 -2.71
C GLY A 53 5.83 -4.26 -4.00
N VAL A 54 7.07 -4.00 -4.38
CA VAL A 54 7.47 -3.45 -5.66
C VAL A 54 8.44 -4.45 -6.27
N ASP A 55 8.25 -4.79 -7.55
CA ASP A 55 9.04 -5.75 -8.30
C ASP A 55 9.20 -7.10 -7.55
N HIS A 56 8.10 -7.60 -7.01
CA HIS A 56 7.98 -8.86 -6.23
C HIS A 56 8.70 -8.88 -4.87
N THR A 57 9.25 -7.74 -4.41
CA THR A 57 9.84 -7.63 -3.07
C THR A 57 8.94 -6.80 -2.17
N VAL A 58 8.57 -7.34 -1.00
CA VAL A 58 7.78 -6.60 0.00
C VAL A 58 8.68 -5.61 0.72
N TYR A 59 8.32 -4.32 0.66
CA TYR A 59 9.09 -3.24 1.28
C TYR A 59 8.33 -2.53 2.39
N LEU A 60 7.00 -2.62 2.41
CA LEU A 60 6.17 -1.96 3.39
C LEU A 60 5.08 -2.90 3.89
N LYS A 61 4.92 -2.95 5.20
CA LYS A 61 3.81 -3.62 5.88
C LYS A 61 3.04 -2.60 6.68
N ALA A 62 1.73 -2.52 6.47
CA ALA A 62 0.83 -1.66 7.21
C ALA A 62 -0.20 -2.52 7.96
N ASP A 63 -0.30 -2.29 9.26
CA ASP A 63 -1.23 -3.00 10.15
C ASP A 63 -2.31 -2.03 10.64
N TYR A 64 -3.56 -2.39 10.41
CA TYR A 64 -4.74 -1.68 10.86
C TYR A 64 -5.30 -2.30 12.13
N LEU A 65 -5.53 -1.46 13.14
CA LEU A 65 -6.20 -1.81 14.38
C LEU A 65 -7.63 -1.27 14.33
N TYR A 66 -8.59 -2.18 14.27
CA TYR A 66 -10.00 -1.85 14.10
C TYR A 66 -10.60 -1.22 15.36
N ASP A 67 -10.18 -1.64 16.55
CA ASP A 67 -10.69 -1.09 17.81
C ASP A 67 -10.38 0.40 17.97
N THR A 68 -9.16 0.82 17.60
CA THR A 68 -8.66 2.19 17.76
C THR A 68 -8.75 3.03 16.49
N ASP A 69 -9.20 2.44 15.38
CA ASP A 69 -9.23 3.08 14.06
C ASP A 69 -7.87 3.67 13.62
N SER A 70 -6.80 2.91 13.89
CA SER A 70 -5.44 3.41 13.72
C SER A 70 -4.63 2.52 12.79
N TRP A 71 -3.80 3.16 11.97
CA TRP A 71 -2.81 2.49 11.15
C TRP A 71 -1.44 2.59 11.80
N THR A 72 -0.72 1.48 11.75
CA THR A 72 0.72 1.42 12.02
C THR A 72 1.39 0.85 10.79
N TYR A 73 2.65 1.19 10.56
CA TYR A 73 3.39 0.65 9.42
C TYR A 73 4.86 0.47 9.75
N LYS A 74 5.49 -0.44 9.02
CA LYS A 74 6.92 -0.69 9.04
C LYS A 74 7.42 -0.73 7.60
N THR A 75 8.50 -0.01 7.35
CA THR A 75 9.24 -0.07 6.08
C THR A 75 10.55 -0.83 6.30
N ASP A 76 10.85 -1.76 5.41
CA ASP A 76 12.11 -2.51 5.43
C ASP A 76 13.22 -1.79 4.63
N THR A 77 12.84 -0.88 3.72
CA THR A 77 13.75 0.06 3.03
C THR A 77 13.49 1.50 3.49
N PRO A 78 14.49 2.22 4.03
CA PRO A 78 14.22 3.47 4.73
C PRO A 78 14.04 4.71 3.83
N LYS A 79 14.05 4.64 2.49
CA LYS A 79 14.01 5.85 1.64
C LYS A 79 13.10 5.83 0.40
N ASP A 80 12.68 4.67 -0.07
CA ASP A 80 12.08 4.59 -1.42
C ASP A 80 10.59 4.26 -1.42
N ILE A 81 10.00 3.95 -0.26
CA ILE A 81 8.55 3.74 -0.12
C ILE A 81 8.03 4.55 1.07
N SER A 82 6.92 5.25 0.85
CA SER A 82 6.28 6.09 1.87
C SER A 82 4.84 5.65 2.09
N PHE A 83 4.37 5.82 3.33
CA PHE A 83 3.00 5.53 3.73
C PHE A 83 2.42 6.71 4.48
N SER A 84 1.22 7.12 4.08
CA SER A 84 0.48 8.19 4.72
C SER A 84 -1.00 7.83 4.83
N THR A 85 -1.62 8.27 5.92
CA THR A 85 -3.05 8.09 6.16
C THR A 85 -3.75 9.43 6.24
N GLY A 86 -4.91 9.51 5.61
CA GLY A 86 -5.84 10.62 5.74
C GLY A 86 -7.24 10.11 6.11
N PRO A 87 -8.23 11.02 6.22
CA PRO A 87 -9.61 10.62 6.48
C PRO A 87 -10.13 9.64 5.42
N ASN A 88 -10.41 8.40 5.83
CA ASN A 88 -10.86 7.31 4.94
C ASN A 88 -9.94 7.05 3.72
N ALA A 89 -8.65 7.40 3.81
CA ALA A 89 -7.71 7.25 2.70
C ALA A 89 -6.34 6.78 3.19
N ILE A 90 -5.71 5.93 2.38
CA ILE A 90 -4.33 5.47 2.56
C ILE A 90 -3.61 5.77 1.28
N THR A 91 -2.43 6.36 1.36
CA THR A 91 -1.57 6.58 0.20
C THR A 91 -0.23 5.93 0.44
N VAL A 92 0.15 5.07 -0.50
CA VAL A 92 1.46 4.45 -0.58
C VAL A 92 2.13 4.96 -1.84
N SER A 93 3.32 5.52 -1.69
CA SER A 93 4.11 5.97 -2.85
C SER A 93 5.47 5.31 -2.86
N SER A 94 6.03 5.07 -4.05
CA SER A 94 7.41 4.62 -4.16
C SER A 94 8.21 5.40 -5.21
N ASP A 95 9.40 5.82 -4.80
CA ASP A 95 10.47 6.36 -5.63
C ASP A 95 11.49 5.28 -6.03
N PHE A 96 11.23 4.01 -5.69
CA PHE A 96 12.16 2.91 -5.89
C PHE A 96 12.57 2.81 -7.36
N LYS A 97 13.87 2.76 -7.58
CA LYS A 97 14.44 2.53 -8.89
C LYS A 97 15.14 1.18 -8.78
N PRO A 98 14.64 0.11 -9.42
CA PRO A 98 15.46 -1.08 -9.58
C PRO A 98 16.77 -0.62 -10.23
N ASP A 99 17.89 -0.89 -9.57
CA ASP A 99 19.23 -0.67 -10.14
C ASP A 99 19.25 -1.32 -11.54
N ASP A 100 19.67 -0.54 -12.53
CA ASP A 100 19.72 -0.89 -13.97
C ASP A 100 20.66 -2.08 -14.23
#